data_AF-A0A924QDY5-F1
#
_entry.id   AF-A0A924QDY5-F1
#
_cell.length_a   1.000
_cell.length_b   1.000
_cell.length_c   1.000
_cell.angle_alpha   90.00
_cell.angle_beta   90.00
_cell.angle_gamma   90.00
#
_symmetry.space_group_name_H-M   'P 1'
#
loop_
_entity.id
_entity.type
_entity.pdbx_description
1 polymer ?
#
loop_
_entity_poly.entity_id
_entity_poly.type
_entity_poly.pdbx_seq_one_letter_code
_entity_poly.pdbx_strand_id
1 'polypeptide(L)'
;MESITTAISDVTDERRFGGLVRLYGSAGFARIRAAHAVIVGIGGVGSWAAESLARSGVGRITLIDMDVVAESNLNRQAHATYESLGRNKVDAMRERILSFAPDCVVNLIDDFVSTDNVTTILPAEATFVIDAIDKVNAKAGLVAHCRKLGLPIYVCGGSGGKTDTTKLVCSDLAFTEHDALLAKLRLTLRRQYGFPRGDKKFKV
;
A
#
# COMPACT_ATOMS: atom_id res chain seq x y z
N MET A 1 -28.08 14.39 -15.51
CA MET A 1 -26.70 14.20 -16.02
C MET A 1 -25.94 15.52 -16.03
N GLU A 2 -26.50 16.60 -16.57
CA GLU A 2 -25.90 17.96 -16.50
C GLU A 2 -25.53 18.44 -15.08
N SER A 3 -26.37 18.15 -14.07
CA SER A 3 -26.13 18.62 -12.69
C SER A 3 -24.93 18.00 -11.97
N ILE A 4 -24.48 16.80 -12.37
CA ILE A 4 -23.32 16.12 -11.77
C ILE A 4 -22.02 16.63 -12.40
N THR A 5 -22.04 16.88 -13.71
CA THR A 5 -20.88 17.40 -14.44
C THR A 5 -20.49 18.80 -13.97
N THR A 6 -21.46 19.67 -13.68
CA THR A 6 -21.23 21.01 -13.11
C THR A 6 -20.69 20.97 -11.67
N ALA A 7 -21.06 19.95 -10.88
CA ALA A 7 -20.58 19.80 -9.51
C ALA A 7 -19.10 19.39 -9.44
N ILE A 8 -18.60 18.60 -10.42
CA ILE A 8 -17.20 18.16 -10.47
C ILE A 8 -16.26 19.32 -10.87
N SER A 9 -16.70 20.24 -11.71
CA SER A 9 -15.89 21.41 -12.12
C SER A 9 -15.62 22.43 -11.00
N ASP A 10 -16.39 22.40 -9.91
CA ASP A 10 -16.23 23.29 -8.74
C ASP A 10 -15.34 22.70 -7.62
N VAL A 11 -14.88 21.46 -7.79
CA VAL A 11 -14.02 20.78 -6.82
C VAL A 11 -12.55 21.06 -7.14
N THR A 12 -11.95 21.98 -6.39
CA THR A 12 -10.53 22.32 -6.53
C THR A 12 -9.65 21.55 -5.54
N ASP A 13 -8.37 21.41 -5.86
CA ASP A 13 -7.37 20.84 -4.94
C ASP A 13 -7.25 21.67 -3.65
N GLU A 14 -7.43 22.99 -3.69
CA GLU A 14 -7.44 23.81 -2.47
C GLU A 14 -8.59 23.40 -1.53
N ARG A 15 -9.77 23.12 -2.08
CA ARG A 15 -10.92 22.68 -1.28
C ARG A 15 -10.75 21.27 -0.75
N ARG A 16 -10.26 20.34 -1.58
CA ARG A 16 -10.08 18.92 -1.20
C ARG A 16 -8.99 18.73 -0.15
N PHE A 17 -7.88 19.45 -0.29
CA PHE A 17 -6.67 19.18 0.49
C PHE A 17 -6.23 20.34 1.38
N GLY A 18 -7.03 21.39 1.52
CA GLY A 18 -6.69 22.55 2.37
C GLY A 18 -6.34 22.17 3.81
N GLY A 19 -6.96 21.13 4.37
CA GLY A 19 -6.59 20.58 5.68
C GLY A 19 -5.17 20.00 5.73
N LEU A 20 -4.77 19.30 4.67
CA LEU A 20 -3.43 18.70 4.55
C LEU A 20 -2.37 19.77 4.30
N VAL A 21 -2.68 20.81 3.52
CA VAL A 21 -1.78 21.96 3.33
C VAL A 21 -1.52 22.67 4.65
N ARG A 22 -2.55 22.85 5.50
CA ARG A 22 -2.36 23.43 6.85
C ARG A 22 -1.55 22.53 7.78
N LEU A 23 -1.68 21.20 7.64
CA LEU A 23 -0.97 20.24 8.48
C LEU A 23 0.51 20.07 8.10
N TYR A 24 0.79 19.95 6.80
CA TYR A 24 2.13 19.62 6.28
C TYR A 24 2.86 20.80 5.65
N GLY A 25 2.20 21.96 5.53
CA GLY A 25 2.67 23.12 4.77
C GLY A 25 2.62 22.89 3.25
N SER A 26 2.63 23.97 2.47
CA SER A 26 2.55 23.90 1.01
C SER A 26 3.68 23.06 0.39
N ALA A 27 4.91 23.20 0.90
CA ALA A 27 6.05 22.41 0.43
C ALA A 27 5.93 20.92 0.78
N GLY A 28 5.42 20.59 1.97
CA GLY A 28 5.17 19.20 2.36
C GLY A 28 4.09 18.56 1.51
N PHE A 29 2.99 19.27 1.30
CA PHE A 29 1.91 18.82 0.45
C PHE A 29 2.34 18.66 -1.02
N ALA A 30 3.15 19.56 -1.57
CA ALA A 30 3.70 19.43 -2.91
C ALA A 30 4.52 18.14 -3.08
N ARG A 31 5.28 17.72 -2.06
CA ARG A 31 5.98 16.42 -2.08
C ARG A 31 5.02 15.25 -2.05
N ILE A 32 3.93 15.33 -1.29
CA ILE A 32 2.89 14.29 -1.26
C ILE A 32 2.23 14.17 -2.64
N ARG A 33 1.85 15.29 -3.27
CA ARG A 33 1.29 15.34 -4.62
C ARG A 33 2.24 14.70 -5.64
N ALA A 34 3.53 14.97 -5.55
CA ALA A 34 4.54 14.44 -6.47
C ALA A 34 4.91 12.97 -6.22
N ALA A 35 4.48 12.38 -5.10
CA ALA A 35 4.87 11.02 -4.74
C ALA A 35 4.19 9.96 -5.61
N HIS A 36 4.93 8.88 -5.85
CA HIS A 36 4.44 7.64 -6.43
C HIS A 36 4.52 6.52 -5.40
N ALA A 37 3.36 6.11 -4.89
CA ALA A 37 3.25 5.00 -3.95
C ALA A 37 2.97 3.68 -4.69
N VAL A 38 3.69 2.61 -4.34
CA VAL A 38 3.40 1.26 -4.82
C VAL A 38 2.85 0.44 -3.66
N ILE A 39 1.66 -0.13 -3.81
CA ILE A 39 1.03 -0.98 -2.79
C ILE A 39 0.96 -2.40 -3.32
N VAL A 40 1.62 -3.32 -2.63
CA VAL A 40 1.64 -4.74 -2.98
C VAL A 40 0.75 -5.52 -2.03
N GLY A 41 -0.28 -6.17 -2.58
CA GLY A 41 -1.36 -6.80 -1.83
C GLY A 41 -2.47 -5.81 -1.51
N ILE A 42 -3.60 -5.91 -2.20
CA ILE A 42 -4.79 -5.05 -2.05
C ILE A 42 -5.83 -5.77 -1.19
N GLY A 43 -5.38 -6.32 -0.06
CA GLY A 43 -6.22 -6.98 0.95
C GLY A 43 -6.65 -6.05 2.09
N GLY A 44 -6.89 -6.62 3.28
CA GLY A 44 -7.42 -5.88 4.44
C GLY A 44 -6.48 -4.84 5.06
N VAL A 45 -5.25 -4.69 4.56
CA VAL A 45 -4.34 -3.61 4.93
C VAL A 45 -4.11 -2.71 3.72
N GLY A 46 -3.67 -3.28 2.59
CA GLY A 46 -3.32 -2.51 1.40
C GLY A 46 -4.48 -1.73 0.78
N SER A 47 -5.72 -2.23 0.85
CA SER A 47 -6.88 -1.46 0.35
C SER A 47 -7.06 -0.15 1.10
N TRP A 48 -6.92 -0.17 2.44
CA TRP A 48 -7.04 1.02 3.28
C TRP A 48 -5.83 1.93 3.17
N ALA A 49 -4.63 1.36 2.97
CA ALA A 49 -3.44 2.14 2.68
C ALA A 49 -3.60 2.91 1.35
N ALA A 50 -4.03 2.24 0.29
CA ALA A 50 -4.27 2.87 -1.01
C ALA A 50 -5.34 3.98 -0.92
N GLU A 51 -6.46 3.72 -0.22
CA GLU A 51 -7.47 4.75 0.03
C GLU A 51 -6.93 5.94 0.81
N SER A 52 -6.20 5.70 1.90
CA SER A 52 -5.67 6.76 2.75
C SER A 52 -4.64 7.62 2.03
N LEU A 53 -3.80 7.02 1.17
CA LEU A 53 -2.83 7.75 0.35
C LEU A 53 -3.52 8.62 -0.70
N ALA A 54 -4.53 8.08 -1.40
CA ALA A 54 -5.32 8.86 -2.35
C ALA A 54 -6.06 10.02 -1.68
N ARG A 55 -6.68 9.79 -0.51
CA ARG A 55 -7.32 10.84 0.30
C ARG A 55 -6.34 11.85 0.88
N SER A 56 -5.07 11.46 1.01
CA SER A 56 -3.98 12.34 1.41
C SER A 56 -3.36 13.11 0.24
N GLY A 57 -3.87 12.91 -0.98
CA GLY A 57 -3.42 13.61 -2.19
C GLY A 57 -2.19 13.03 -2.85
N VAL A 58 -1.80 11.78 -2.59
CA VAL A 58 -0.74 11.15 -3.39
C VAL A 58 -1.15 11.14 -4.87
N GLY A 59 -0.30 11.70 -5.73
CA GLY A 59 -0.64 11.94 -7.14
C GLY A 59 -0.56 10.69 -8.02
N ARG A 60 0.26 9.70 -7.64
CA ARG A 60 0.37 8.44 -8.38
C ARG A 60 0.38 7.23 -7.45
N ILE A 61 -0.43 6.23 -7.77
CA ILE A 61 -0.55 4.98 -7.04
C ILE A 61 -0.43 3.81 -8.01
N THR A 62 0.42 2.84 -7.69
CA THR A 62 0.44 1.53 -8.38
C THR A 62 -0.09 0.46 -7.44
N LEU A 63 -1.07 -0.30 -7.92
CA LEU A 63 -1.70 -1.40 -7.20
C LEU A 63 -1.24 -2.72 -7.80
N ILE A 64 -0.72 -3.62 -6.96
CA ILE A 64 -0.22 -4.94 -7.38
C ILE A 64 -0.96 -6.02 -6.59
N ASP A 65 -1.88 -6.73 -7.25
CA ASP A 65 -2.61 -7.88 -6.72
C ASP A 65 -3.28 -8.62 -7.88
N MET A 66 -3.44 -9.94 -7.77
CA MET A 66 -4.03 -10.80 -8.81
C MET A 66 -5.26 -11.56 -8.30
N ASP A 67 -5.72 -11.27 -7.07
CA ASP A 67 -6.95 -11.84 -6.52
C ASP A 67 -8.19 -11.09 -7.01
N VAL A 68 -9.32 -11.77 -6.87
CA VAL A 68 -10.67 -11.19 -7.01
C VAL A 68 -11.30 -10.89 -5.65
N VAL A 69 -12.29 -10.00 -5.63
CA VAL A 69 -13.09 -9.68 -4.45
C VAL A 69 -14.00 -10.87 -4.12
N ALA A 70 -13.93 -11.35 -2.87
CA ALA A 70 -14.78 -12.43 -2.34
C ALA A 70 -15.68 -11.92 -1.19
N GLU A 71 -16.78 -12.63 -0.89
CA GLU A 71 -17.73 -12.29 0.16
C GLU A 71 -17.06 -12.19 1.54
N SER A 72 -16.11 -13.08 1.80
CA SER A 72 -15.30 -13.08 3.03
C SER A 72 -14.45 -11.82 3.20
N ASN A 73 -14.35 -10.94 2.20
CA ASN A 73 -13.57 -9.71 2.23
C ASN A 73 -14.38 -8.51 2.71
N LEU A 74 -15.71 -8.57 2.65
CA LEU A 74 -16.64 -7.48 3.01
C LEU A 74 -16.41 -6.92 4.43
N ASN A 75 -15.89 -7.73 5.34
CA ASN A 75 -15.65 -7.31 6.73
C ASN A 75 -14.40 -6.43 6.93
N ARG A 76 -13.51 -6.32 5.94
CA ARG A 76 -12.18 -5.71 6.16
C ARG A 76 -11.49 -5.08 4.96
N GLN A 77 -12.03 -5.16 3.75
CA GLN A 77 -11.37 -4.62 2.54
C GLN A 77 -12.17 -3.46 1.96
N ALA A 78 -11.51 -2.35 1.68
CA ALA A 78 -12.17 -1.08 1.32
C ALA A 78 -12.94 -1.14 0.00
N HIS A 79 -12.45 -1.94 -0.95
CA HIS A 79 -13.07 -2.14 -2.27
C HIS A 79 -14.16 -3.21 -2.28
N ALA A 80 -14.32 -3.98 -1.19
CA ALA A 80 -15.29 -5.07 -1.14
C ALA A 80 -16.69 -4.51 -0.85
N THR A 81 -17.56 -4.54 -1.85
CA THR A 81 -18.99 -4.24 -1.78
C THR A 81 -19.76 -5.35 -2.50
N TYR A 82 -21.08 -5.39 -2.38
CA TYR A 82 -21.87 -6.39 -3.12
C TYR A 82 -21.71 -6.25 -4.63
N GLU A 83 -21.56 -5.01 -5.11
CA GLU A 83 -21.38 -4.67 -6.52
C GLU A 83 -19.98 -5.06 -7.04
N SER A 84 -18.99 -5.23 -6.16
CA SER A 84 -17.63 -5.54 -6.57
C SER A 84 -17.26 -7.02 -6.47
N LEU A 85 -18.14 -7.88 -5.93
CA LEU A 85 -17.91 -9.33 -5.83
C LEU A 85 -17.55 -9.94 -7.19
N GLY A 86 -16.52 -10.79 -7.21
CA GLY A 86 -16.02 -11.46 -8.41
C GLY A 86 -15.14 -10.60 -9.33
N ARG A 87 -14.98 -9.30 -9.06
CA ARG A 87 -14.09 -8.41 -9.83
C ARG A 87 -12.66 -8.52 -9.34
N ASN A 88 -11.68 -8.22 -10.20
CA ASN A 88 -10.29 -8.07 -9.79
C ASN A 88 -10.16 -6.98 -8.71
N LYS A 89 -9.40 -7.26 -7.65
CA LYS A 89 -9.23 -6.31 -6.53
C LYS A 89 -8.59 -5.00 -6.98
N VAL A 90 -7.61 -5.06 -7.88
CA VAL A 90 -6.94 -3.86 -8.40
C VAL A 90 -7.91 -2.97 -9.20
N ASP A 91 -8.80 -3.57 -10.00
CA ASP A 91 -9.82 -2.82 -10.75
C ASP A 91 -10.87 -2.19 -9.83
N ALA A 92 -11.40 -2.97 -8.88
CA ALA A 92 -12.37 -2.48 -7.91
C ALA A 92 -11.79 -1.33 -7.06
N MET A 93 -10.52 -1.46 -6.64
CA MET A 93 -9.83 -0.43 -5.88
C MET A 93 -9.53 0.82 -6.73
N ARG A 94 -9.18 0.66 -8.01
CA ARG A 94 -9.00 1.80 -8.93
C ARG A 94 -10.29 2.59 -9.09
N GLU A 95 -11.39 1.92 -9.40
CA GLU A 95 -12.69 2.58 -9.54
C GLU A 95 -13.06 3.34 -8.27
N ARG A 96 -12.85 2.69 -7.11
CA ARG A 96 -13.05 3.32 -5.81
C ARG A 96 -12.20 4.57 -5.64
N ILE A 97 -10.90 4.52 -5.92
CA ILE A 97 -10.03 5.71 -5.81
C ILE A 97 -10.51 6.83 -6.73
N LEU A 98 -10.78 6.53 -8.01
CA LEU A 98 -11.19 7.53 -8.99
C LEU A 98 -12.55 8.15 -8.69
N SER A 99 -13.40 7.47 -7.91
CA SER A 99 -14.69 8.03 -7.45
C SER A 99 -14.55 9.27 -6.55
N PHE A 100 -13.41 9.46 -5.88
CA PHE A 100 -13.13 10.62 -5.00
C PHE A 100 -11.80 11.33 -5.29
N ALA A 101 -10.93 10.71 -6.10
CA ALA A 101 -9.65 11.27 -6.54
C ALA A 101 -9.43 11.05 -8.04
N PRO A 102 -10.24 11.71 -8.90
CA PRO A 102 -10.20 11.51 -10.36
C PRO A 102 -8.89 11.95 -11.01
N ASP A 103 -8.13 12.81 -10.34
CA ASP A 103 -6.82 13.33 -10.75
C ASP A 103 -5.64 12.44 -10.30
N CYS A 104 -5.89 11.42 -9.47
CA CYS A 104 -4.86 10.46 -9.08
C CYS A 104 -4.56 9.51 -10.25
N VAL A 105 -3.29 9.38 -10.63
CA VAL A 105 -2.86 8.40 -11.62
C VAL A 105 -2.78 7.03 -10.95
N VAL A 106 -3.70 6.13 -11.30
CA VAL A 106 -3.75 4.78 -10.73
C VAL A 106 -3.35 3.73 -11.77
N ASN A 107 -2.17 3.14 -11.60
CA ASN A 107 -1.64 2.07 -12.43
C ASN A 107 -1.95 0.71 -11.81
N LEU A 108 -2.27 -0.28 -12.63
CA LEU A 108 -2.61 -1.63 -12.18
C LEU A 108 -1.59 -2.63 -12.69
N ILE A 109 -1.19 -3.54 -11.82
CA ILE A 109 -0.40 -4.72 -12.17
C ILE A 109 -1.17 -5.92 -11.64
N ASP A 110 -1.81 -6.64 -12.56
CA ASP A 110 -2.57 -7.87 -12.29
C ASP A 110 -1.62 -9.07 -12.26
N ASP A 111 -0.76 -9.12 -11.23
CA ASP A 111 0.22 -10.17 -10.99
C ASP A 111 0.54 -10.25 -9.48
N PHE A 112 1.08 -11.38 -9.03
CA PHE A 112 1.65 -11.49 -7.69
C PHE A 112 3.15 -11.19 -7.73
N VAL A 113 3.66 -10.56 -6.67
CA VAL A 113 5.12 -10.50 -6.47
C VAL A 113 5.66 -11.91 -6.18
N SER A 114 6.70 -12.28 -6.91
CA SER A 114 7.45 -13.52 -6.75
C SER A 114 8.95 -13.21 -6.77
N THR A 115 9.79 -14.20 -6.44
CA THR A 115 11.25 -14.04 -6.56
C THR A 115 11.71 -13.79 -7.98
N ASP A 116 10.90 -14.20 -8.97
CA ASP A 116 11.29 -14.21 -10.38
C ASP A 116 10.97 -12.87 -11.05
N ASN A 117 9.89 -12.21 -10.63
CA ASN A 117 9.45 -10.93 -11.20
C ASN A 117 9.77 -9.70 -10.32
N VAL A 118 10.20 -9.87 -9.07
CA VAL A 118 10.41 -8.73 -8.14
C VAL A 118 11.36 -7.67 -8.69
N THR A 119 12.31 -8.07 -9.54
CA THR A 119 13.31 -7.16 -10.12
C THR A 119 12.77 -6.25 -11.23
N THR A 120 11.61 -6.56 -11.78
CA THR A 120 11.00 -5.83 -12.91
C THR A 120 9.61 -5.29 -12.59
N ILE A 121 8.94 -5.83 -11.57
CA ILE A 121 7.54 -5.51 -11.27
C ILE A 121 7.37 -4.13 -10.61
N LEU A 122 8.42 -3.61 -9.97
CA LEU A 122 8.37 -2.30 -9.33
C LEU A 122 8.69 -1.19 -10.35
N PRO A 123 7.85 -0.15 -10.46
CA PRO A 123 8.17 1.04 -11.25
C PRO A 123 9.47 1.69 -10.79
N ALA A 124 10.33 2.09 -11.74
CA ALA A 124 11.62 2.69 -11.43
C ALA A 124 11.50 4.05 -10.73
N GLU A 125 10.41 4.77 -10.97
CA GLU A 125 10.10 6.08 -10.41
C GLU A 125 9.31 6.02 -9.09
N ALA A 126 9.13 4.83 -8.52
CA ALA A 126 8.47 4.66 -7.23
C ALA A 126 9.18 5.47 -6.14
N THR A 127 8.40 6.23 -5.36
CA THR A 127 8.92 6.99 -4.21
C THR A 127 9.06 6.08 -2.99
N PHE A 128 8.11 5.17 -2.79
CA PHE A 128 8.14 4.17 -1.73
C PHE A 128 7.19 3.02 -2.02
N VAL A 129 7.39 1.91 -1.30
CA VAL A 129 6.55 0.70 -1.38
C VAL A 129 5.86 0.47 -0.04
N ILE A 130 4.58 0.09 -0.08
CA ILE A 130 3.87 -0.50 1.05
C ILE A 130 3.66 -1.97 0.76
N ASP A 131 4.22 -2.82 1.61
CA ASP A 131 4.13 -4.25 1.52
C ASP A 131 3.03 -4.77 2.46
N ALA A 132 1.90 -5.13 1.87
CA ALA A 132 0.74 -5.73 2.52
C ALA A 132 0.51 -7.19 2.08
N ILE A 133 1.57 -7.88 1.63
CA ILE A 133 1.54 -9.29 1.24
C ILE A 133 1.45 -10.19 2.50
N ASP A 134 0.73 -11.31 2.39
CA ASP A 134 0.58 -12.33 3.43
C ASP A 134 1.54 -13.54 3.25
N LYS A 135 1.95 -13.85 2.01
CA LYS A 135 2.92 -14.90 1.68
C LYS A 135 4.36 -14.49 2.02
N VAL A 136 4.96 -15.18 3.00
CA VAL A 136 6.30 -14.89 3.54
C VAL A 136 7.41 -14.81 2.48
N ASN A 137 7.44 -15.73 1.51
CA ASN A 137 8.54 -15.78 0.53
C ASN A 137 8.49 -14.58 -0.45
N ALA A 138 7.31 -14.24 -0.96
CA ALA A 138 7.09 -13.07 -1.79
C ALA A 138 7.45 -11.79 -1.03
N LYS A 139 6.99 -11.69 0.23
CA LYS A 139 7.30 -10.60 1.16
C LYS A 139 8.81 -10.42 1.37
N ALA A 140 9.52 -11.53 1.59
CA ALA A 140 10.98 -11.52 1.78
C ALA A 140 11.72 -11.07 0.52
N GLY A 141 11.31 -11.57 -0.66
CA GLY A 141 11.87 -11.16 -1.95
C GLY A 141 11.70 -9.66 -2.21
N LEU A 142 10.49 -9.13 -1.96
CA LEU A 142 10.19 -7.70 -2.07
C LEU A 142 11.07 -6.85 -1.15
N VAL A 143 11.13 -7.20 0.13
CA VAL A 143 11.94 -6.48 1.12
C VAL A 143 13.42 -6.48 0.75
N ALA A 144 13.95 -7.63 0.34
CA ALA A 144 15.35 -7.74 -0.07
C ALA A 144 15.64 -6.91 -1.34
N HIS A 145 14.72 -6.91 -2.30
CA HIS A 145 14.87 -6.15 -3.54
C HIS A 145 14.81 -4.64 -3.29
N CYS A 146 13.81 -4.14 -2.55
CA CYS A 146 13.71 -2.72 -2.18
C CYS A 146 14.97 -2.26 -1.43
N ARG A 147 15.46 -3.06 -0.47
CA ARG A 147 16.70 -2.76 0.25
C ARG A 147 17.91 -2.68 -0.68
N LYS A 148 18.02 -3.55 -1.68
CA LYS A 148 19.10 -3.52 -2.68
C LYS A 148 19.07 -2.25 -3.52
N LEU A 149 17.88 -1.76 -3.85
CA LEU A 149 17.68 -0.52 -4.62
C LEU A 149 17.79 0.75 -3.77
N GLY A 150 17.77 0.64 -2.44
CA GLY A 150 17.62 1.79 -1.55
C GLY A 150 16.23 2.42 -1.63
N LEU A 151 15.23 1.70 -2.16
CA LEU A 151 13.85 2.13 -2.26
C LEU A 151 13.17 1.99 -0.88
N PRO A 152 12.63 3.07 -0.29
CA PRO A 152 11.94 2.99 0.99
C PRO A 152 10.76 2.01 0.91
N ILE A 153 10.65 1.14 1.91
CA ILE A 153 9.58 0.16 2.01
C ILE A 153 9.02 0.13 3.43
N TYR A 154 7.70 0.12 3.53
CA TYR A 154 6.96 -0.08 4.78
C TYR A 154 6.35 -1.48 4.78
N VAL A 155 6.77 -2.30 5.75
CA VAL A 155 6.37 -3.71 5.83
C VAL A 155 5.25 -3.88 6.84
N CYS A 156 4.08 -4.31 6.38
CA CYS A 156 2.94 -4.57 7.26
C CYS A 156 2.99 -6.00 7.84
N GLY A 157 2.74 -6.12 9.14
CA GLY A 157 2.56 -7.40 9.83
C GLY A 157 1.18 -8.00 9.65
N GLY A 158 0.90 -9.10 10.35
CA GLY A 158 -0.40 -9.75 10.31
C GLY A 158 -1.45 -8.97 11.11
N SER A 159 -2.54 -8.52 10.48
CA SER A 159 -3.61 -7.79 11.17
C SER A 159 -4.74 -8.68 11.71
N GLY A 160 -4.80 -9.95 11.30
CA GLY A 160 -5.82 -10.90 11.77
C GLY A 160 -5.69 -11.25 13.26
N GLY A 161 -6.83 -11.43 13.94
CA GLY A 161 -6.88 -11.84 15.34
C GLY A 161 -6.48 -10.76 16.35
N LYS A 162 -6.36 -9.49 15.92
CA LYS A 162 -6.05 -8.34 16.78
C LYS A 162 -7.29 -7.46 16.93
N THR A 163 -7.57 -7.00 18.14
CA THR A 163 -8.77 -6.21 18.48
C THR A 163 -8.46 -4.81 19.00
N ASP A 164 -7.25 -4.58 19.52
CA ASP A 164 -6.85 -3.32 20.13
C ASP A 164 -5.93 -2.53 19.18
N THR A 165 -6.50 -1.53 18.51
CA THR A 165 -5.77 -0.69 17.54
C THR A 165 -4.78 0.26 18.20
N THR A 166 -4.89 0.53 19.51
CA THR A 166 -3.98 1.45 20.22
C THR A 166 -2.58 0.87 20.42
N LYS A 167 -2.44 -0.45 20.24
CA LYS A 167 -1.16 -1.18 20.33
C LYS A 167 -0.40 -1.27 19.01
N LEU A 168 -0.94 -0.71 17.92
CA LEU A 168 -0.23 -0.69 16.65
C LEU A 168 0.96 0.26 16.74
N VAL A 169 2.15 -0.25 16.42
CA VAL A 169 3.41 0.50 16.48
C VAL A 169 4.18 0.34 15.18
N CYS A 170 4.99 1.34 14.83
CA CYS A 170 5.94 1.30 13.74
C CYS A 170 7.36 1.25 14.29
N SER A 171 8.15 0.26 13.88
CA SER A 171 9.55 0.08 14.28
C SER A 171 10.31 -0.64 13.16
N ASP A 172 11.63 -0.65 13.25
CA ASP A 172 12.46 -1.45 12.34
C ASP A 172 12.04 -2.93 12.44
N LEU A 173 11.97 -3.59 11.28
CA LEU A 173 11.50 -4.98 11.16
C LEU A 173 12.24 -5.91 12.13
N ALA A 174 13.52 -5.64 12.44
CA ALA A 174 14.32 -6.42 13.39
C ALA A 174 13.72 -6.51 14.80
N PHE A 175 12.99 -5.48 15.24
CA PHE A 175 12.46 -5.32 16.60
C PHE A 175 10.95 -5.56 16.72
N THR A 176 10.33 -6.15 15.69
CA THR A 176 8.90 -6.41 15.71
C THR A 176 8.56 -7.63 16.57
N GLU A 177 7.55 -7.48 17.42
CA GLU A 177 7.13 -8.47 18.43
C GLU A 177 5.66 -8.85 18.24
N HIS A 178 5.24 -9.95 18.87
CA HIS A 178 3.85 -10.42 18.86
C HIS A 178 3.22 -10.56 17.46
N ASP A 179 4.04 -10.93 16.47
CA ASP A 179 3.63 -11.08 15.08
C ASP A 179 4.32 -12.28 14.41
N ALA A 180 3.56 -13.36 14.19
CA ALA A 180 4.08 -14.60 13.62
C ALA A 180 4.50 -14.45 12.14
N LEU A 181 3.83 -13.57 11.38
CA LEU A 181 4.17 -13.31 9.99
C LEU A 181 5.53 -12.61 9.93
N LEU A 182 5.72 -11.55 10.72
CA LEU A 182 6.99 -10.83 10.76
C LEU A 182 8.12 -11.65 11.36
N ALA A 183 7.85 -12.52 12.34
CA ALA A 183 8.85 -13.45 12.86
C ALA A 183 9.37 -14.41 11.78
N LYS A 184 8.47 -15.00 10.98
CA LYS A 184 8.84 -15.86 9.85
C LYS A 184 9.56 -15.08 8.75
N LEU A 185 9.14 -13.84 8.48
CA LEU A 185 9.81 -12.94 7.53
C LEU A 185 11.25 -12.66 7.96
N ARG A 186 11.49 -12.27 9.23
CA ARG A 186 12.84 -12.06 9.77
C ARG A 186 13.72 -13.29 9.61
N LEU A 187 13.19 -14.48 9.92
CA LEU A 187 13.92 -15.74 9.76
C LEU A 187 14.31 -15.98 8.29
N THR A 188 13.38 -15.75 7.37
CA THR A 188 13.58 -15.95 5.93
C THR A 188 14.61 -14.97 5.38
N LEU A 189 14.50 -13.67 5.71
CA LEU A 189 15.46 -12.63 5.33
C LEU A 189 16.88 -12.93 5.81
N ARG A 190 17.03 -13.43 7.04
CA ARG A 190 18.34 -13.82 7.59
C ARG A 190 18.93 -15.05 6.91
N ARG A 191 18.09 -16.02 6.54
CA ARG A 191 18.54 -17.29 5.94
C ARG A 191 18.86 -17.16 4.45
N GLN A 192 18.02 -16.46 3.70
CA GLN A 192 18.06 -16.44 2.23
C GLN A 192 18.69 -15.17 1.67
N TYR A 193 18.61 -14.04 2.37
CA TYR A 193 19.01 -12.73 1.84
C TYR A 193 20.12 -12.05 2.68
N GLY A 194 20.71 -12.76 3.64
CA GLY A 194 21.85 -12.26 4.41
C GLY A 194 21.55 -11.09 5.34
N PHE A 195 20.29 -10.89 5.74
CA PHE A 195 19.95 -9.81 6.67
C PHE A 195 20.61 -10.02 8.05
N PRO A 196 20.91 -8.94 8.79
CA PRO A 196 21.62 -9.03 10.07
C PRO A 196 20.93 -9.92 11.12
N ARG A 197 21.74 -10.53 11.99
CA ARG A 197 21.27 -11.27 13.18
C ARG A 197 21.38 -10.41 14.45
N GLY A 198 20.69 -10.85 15.51
CA GLY A 198 20.64 -10.14 16.79
C GLY A 198 19.94 -8.79 16.67
N ASP A 199 20.43 -7.81 17.42
CA ASP A 199 19.81 -6.49 17.60
C ASP A 199 20.19 -5.47 16.52
N LYS A 200 20.77 -5.94 15.41
CA LYS A 200 21.13 -5.08 14.28
C LYS A 200 19.90 -4.78 13.42
N LYS A 201 19.67 -3.49 13.19
CA LYS A 201 18.59 -2.96 12.34
C LYS A 201 18.61 -3.54 10.92
N PHE A 202 17.42 -3.79 10.39
CA PHE A 202 17.21 -4.19 9.00
C PHE A 202 17.20 -2.98 8.06
N LYS A 203 16.88 -1.79 8.60
CA LYS A 203 16.61 -0.53 7.89
C LYS A 203 15.39 -0.64 6.97
N VAL A 204 14.37 -1.30 7.48
CA VAL A 204 13.08 -1.60 6.85
C VAL A 204 12.01 -1.50 7.92
#